data_AF-A0A9P3GGL8-F1
#
_entry.id   AF-A0A9P3GGL8-F1
#
_cell.length_a   1.000
_cell.length_b   1.000
_cell.length_c   1.000
_cell.angle_alpha   90.00
_cell.angle_beta   90.00
_cell.angle_gamma   90.00
#
_symmetry.space_group_name_H-M   'P 1'
#
loop_
_entity.id
_entity.type
_entity.pdbx_description
1 polymer ?
#
loop_
_entity_poly.entity_id
_entity_poly.type
_entity_poly.pdbx_seq_one_letter_code
_entity_poly.pdbx_strand_id
1 'polypeptide(L)'
;MLDAILVRLDDGAWWGPPMLKRGLASCSLVCRHWAKAIRPMLFARITLRNADEVEQLLAFLAAPALLGQTVRSYVRSLHMIEDSASQACIPWSHQISLYLPRFSPEVSVYWTFEGLVAEGTDSVPSFQCPRLPRRLPLQTCQFRHVTLSHLRLPSVRSLADLVKDLPPTALRLLDVTFASEDPDLLPLQQSWPFRFQPLLRELHITRCFKGSAGLVMWLQISCLLFAGKKYSPPNDDVQTSMLSFLHLCVSLHGRQDSMSDLKANILPLLREDDLEHINGWNYHYTLNDIASLYIRTEDGIQPCIESASITCPHLDDAVLTGLDRLPSTFLDTAYSEPYPTSIDLRFKSPASCRPLLAAILDARVFTAPSAFVLRRFRVSHPDSLGYTVAEILSAPRIVGEGELCVALTTAQRVEWVLRQGYSANFVRFDKRDEYLRELQDAAREAGMVGAMDAGVVRVGS
;
A
#
# COMPACT_ATOMS: atom_id res chain seq x y z
N MET A 1 20.93 25.10 -2.61
CA MET A 1 21.60 26.05 -3.52
C MET A 1 23.05 26.11 -3.05
N LEU A 2 24.01 25.70 -3.89
CA LEU A 2 25.44 25.71 -3.57
C LEU A 2 26.05 26.80 -4.45
N ASP A 3 26.45 27.92 -3.84
CA ASP A 3 27.14 29.00 -4.55
C ASP A 3 28.60 28.61 -4.73
N ALA A 4 29.03 28.42 -5.97
CA ALA A 4 30.42 28.11 -6.30
C ALA A 4 31.21 29.42 -6.50
N ILE A 5 32.26 29.61 -5.69
CA ILE A 5 33.20 30.73 -5.86
C ILE A 5 34.28 30.29 -6.87
N LEU A 6 34.26 30.87 -8.07
CA LEU A 6 35.32 30.70 -9.06
C LEU A 6 36.47 31.67 -8.75
N VAL A 7 37.61 31.14 -8.32
CA VAL A 7 38.85 31.93 -8.18
C VAL A 7 39.66 31.81 -9.46
N ARG A 8 39.69 32.87 -10.26
CA ARG A 8 40.51 32.95 -11.47
C ARG A 8 41.84 33.63 -11.10
N LEU A 9 42.96 32.93 -11.25
CA LEU A 9 44.29 33.50 -11.07
C LEU A 9 44.79 33.94 -12.44
N ASP A 10 45.22 35.20 -12.55
CA ASP A 10 45.84 35.72 -13.77
C ASP A 10 47.25 35.13 -13.89
N ASP A 11 47.50 34.36 -14.95
CA ASP A 11 48.80 33.75 -15.24
C ASP A 11 49.84 34.78 -15.78
N GLY A 12 49.46 36.06 -15.81
CA GLY A 12 50.26 37.17 -16.29
C GLY A 12 51.25 37.71 -15.25
N ALA A 13 52.50 37.29 -15.38
CA ALA A 13 53.72 37.92 -14.87
C ALA A 13 54.02 37.82 -13.36
N TRP A 14 55.09 37.07 -13.07
CA TRP A 14 55.96 37.16 -11.89
C TRP A 14 55.28 36.73 -10.58
N TRP A 15 55.32 35.43 -10.31
CA TRP A 15 55.05 34.87 -8.99
C TRP A 15 55.94 35.58 -7.95
N GLY A 16 55.34 36.50 -7.20
CA GLY A 16 55.95 37.15 -6.04
C GLY A 16 56.39 36.17 -4.96
N PRO A 17 56.88 36.67 -3.81
CA PRO A 17 57.66 35.92 -2.82
C PRO A 17 57.03 34.56 -2.41
N PRO A 18 57.85 33.56 -2.02
CA PRO A 18 57.47 32.15 -1.81
C PRO A 18 56.30 31.88 -0.82
N MET A 19 55.80 32.90 -0.13
CA MET A 19 54.62 32.82 0.74
C MET A 19 53.31 32.56 -0.03
N LEU A 20 53.16 33.05 -1.27
CA LEU A 20 51.94 32.82 -2.08
C LEU A 20 51.75 31.33 -2.44
N LYS A 21 52.84 30.59 -2.65
CA LYS A 21 52.81 29.14 -2.92
C LYS A 21 52.32 28.33 -1.71
N ARG A 22 52.66 28.76 -0.48
CA ARG A 22 52.19 28.10 0.75
C ARG A 22 50.69 28.29 0.96
N GLY A 23 50.16 29.49 0.68
CA GLY A 23 48.72 29.76 0.77
C GLY A 23 47.90 28.90 -0.18
N LEU A 24 48.32 28.80 -1.45
CA LEU A 24 47.64 27.96 -2.46
C LEU A 24 47.72 26.47 -2.14
N ALA A 25 48.83 26.00 -1.56
CA ALA A 25 48.94 24.62 -1.08
C ALA A 25 47.90 24.34 0.02
N SER A 26 47.75 25.23 0.99
CA SER A 26 46.73 25.10 2.05
C SER A 26 45.31 25.14 1.48
N CYS A 27 44.99 26.09 0.60
CA CYS A 27 43.68 26.17 -0.05
C CYS A 27 43.38 24.91 -0.88
N SER A 28 44.34 24.40 -1.66
CA SER A 28 44.16 23.19 -2.47
C SER A 28 43.99 21.93 -1.61
N LEU A 29 44.65 21.83 -0.45
CA LEU A 29 44.44 20.75 0.52
C LEU A 29 43.04 20.80 1.13
N VAL A 30 42.56 22.00 1.49
CA VAL A 30 41.19 22.19 1.98
C VAL A 30 40.18 21.82 0.91
N CYS A 31 40.36 22.30 -0.33
CA CYS A 31 39.51 21.91 -1.47
C CYS A 31 39.55 20.41 -1.73
N ARG A 32 40.73 19.77 -1.65
CA ARG A 32 40.90 18.32 -1.81
C ARG A 32 40.19 17.54 -0.70
N HIS A 33 40.28 18.01 0.54
CA HIS A 33 39.60 17.42 1.68
C HIS A 33 38.08 17.48 1.49
N TRP A 34 37.54 18.67 1.19
CA TRP A 34 36.10 18.84 0.94
C TRP A 34 35.64 18.09 -0.29
N ALA A 35 36.41 18.05 -1.37
CA ALA A 35 36.09 17.23 -2.54
C ALA A 35 36.00 15.74 -2.16
N LYS A 36 36.92 15.23 -1.32
CA LYS A 36 36.85 13.85 -0.83
C LYS A 36 35.59 13.60 0.04
N ALA A 37 35.21 14.55 0.88
CA ALA A 37 34.06 14.43 1.78
C ALA A 37 32.71 14.55 1.04
N ILE A 38 32.62 15.45 0.06
CA ILE A 38 31.36 15.81 -0.63
C ILE A 38 31.06 14.87 -1.81
N ARG A 39 32.09 14.34 -2.49
CA ARG A 39 31.90 13.43 -3.65
C ARG A 39 30.96 12.26 -3.38
N PRO A 40 31.07 11.49 -2.28
CA PRO A 40 30.12 10.43 -1.97
C PRO A 40 28.68 10.92 -1.95
N MET A 41 28.43 12.14 -1.42
CA MET A 41 27.08 12.71 -1.32
C MET A 41 26.56 13.14 -2.69
N LEU A 42 27.40 13.78 -3.52
CA LEU A 42 27.03 14.23 -4.86
C LEU A 42 26.73 13.08 -5.81
N PHE A 43 27.54 12.02 -5.76
CA PHE A 43 27.43 10.87 -6.66
C PHE A 43 26.61 9.72 -6.07
N ALA A 44 26.12 9.82 -4.83
CA ALA A 44 25.26 8.80 -4.22
C ALA A 44 24.01 8.52 -5.05
N ARG A 45 23.42 9.55 -5.64
CA ARG A 45 22.18 9.47 -6.42
C ARG A 45 22.38 10.17 -7.75
N ILE A 46 22.34 9.40 -8.83
CA ILE A 46 22.49 9.92 -10.19
C ILE A 46 21.14 9.79 -10.89
N THR A 47 20.71 10.85 -11.56
CA THR A 47 19.53 10.83 -12.43
C THR A 47 19.98 10.99 -13.86
N LEU A 48 19.48 10.13 -14.75
CA LEU A 48 19.76 10.13 -16.18
C LEU A 48 18.46 10.31 -16.93
N ARG A 49 18.42 11.27 -17.86
CA ARG A 49 17.22 11.69 -18.60
C ARG A 49 17.35 11.51 -20.10
N ASN A 50 18.57 11.40 -20.61
CA ASN A 50 18.88 11.31 -22.03
C ASN A 50 20.17 10.50 -22.26
N ALA A 51 20.45 10.18 -23.53
CA ALA A 51 21.64 9.41 -23.92
C ALA A 51 22.95 10.15 -23.61
N ASP A 52 23.00 11.48 -23.77
CA ASP A 52 24.22 12.26 -23.52
C ASP A 52 24.67 12.15 -22.05
N GLU A 53 23.72 12.17 -21.12
CA GLU A 53 23.98 11.96 -19.69
C GLU A 53 24.51 10.55 -19.40
N VAL A 54 24.08 9.54 -20.17
CA VAL A 54 24.64 8.18 -20.09
C VAL A 54 26.10 8.19 -20.52
N GLU A 55 26.41 8.79 -21.67
CA GLU A 55 27.78 8.89 -22.17
C GLU A 55 28.70 9.65 -21.22
N GLN A 56 28.21 10.77 -20.65
CA GLN A 56 28.93 11.52 -19.62
C GLN A 56 29.20 10.66 -18.39
N LEU A 57 28.18 9.94 -17.90
CA LEU A 57 28.38 9.03 -16.77
C LEU A 57 29.42 7.96 -17.10
N LEU A 58 29.38 7.38 -18.30
CA LEU A 58 30.36 6.37 -18.72
C LEU A 58 31.77 6.95 -18.78
N ALA A 59 31.94 8.19 -19.25
CA ALA A 59 33.22 8.89 -19.20
C ALA A 59 33.71 9.10 -17.76
N PHE A 60 32.83 9.49 -16.83
CA PHE A 60 33.16 9.61 -15.41
C PHE A 60 33.53 8.27 -14.75
N LEU A 61 32.86 7.19 -15.13
CA LEU A 61 33.16 5.84 -14.62
C LEU A 61 34.46 5.26 -15.19
N ALA A 62 34.84 5.67 -16.41
CA ALA A 62 36.10 5.30 -17.03
C ALA A 62 37.29 6.13 -16.51
N ALA A 63 37.03 7.30 -15.92
CA ALA A 63 38.08 8.15 -15.37
C ALA A 63 38.85 7.45 -14.24
N PRO A 64 40.19 7.64 -14.15
CA PRO A 64 40.99 7.04 -13.10
C PRO A 64 40.54 7.53 -11.72
N ALA A 65 40.79 6.70 -10.70
CA ALA A 65 40.40 7.00 -9.32
C ALA A 65 40.99 8.33 -8.83
N LEU A 66 40.16 9.36 -8.74
CA LEU A 66 40.55 10.65 -8.17
C LEU A 66 40.45 10.55 -6.65
N LEU A 67 41.56 10.75 -5.93
CA LEU A 67 41.62 10.70 -4.46
C LEU A 67 41.45 9.29 -3.86
N GLY A 68 41.78 8.25 -4.63
CA GLY A 68 41.88 6.86 -4.17
C GLY A 68 40.58 6.06 -4.25
N GLN A 69 39.50 6.64 -4.76
CA GLN A 69 38.23 5.95 -5.00
C GLN A 69 37.66 6.38 -6.36
N THR A 70 36.92 5.48 -7.00
CA THR A 70 36.27 5.74 -8.30
C THR A 70 34.86 6.29 -8.08
N VAL A 71 34.32 7.02 -9.06
CA VAL A 71 32.91 7.47 -8.99
C VAL A 71 31.96 6.28 -8.82
N ARG A 72 32.29 5.14 -9.46
CA ARG A 72 31.57 3.86 -9.35
C ARG A 72 31.28 3.45 -7.90
N SER A 73 32.23 3.62 -6.97
CA SER A 73 32.04 3.21 -5.57
C SER A 73 31.11 4.11 -4.78
N TYR A 74 30.83 5.32 -5.28
CA TYR A 74 29.94 6.27 -4.63
C TYR A 74 28.49 6.11 -5.05
N VAL A 75 28.22 5.61 -6.26
CA VAL A 75 26.85 5.44 -6.76
C VAL A 75 26.12 4.42 -5.90
N ARG A 76 25.02 4.85 -5.27
CA ARG A 76 24.12 4.00 -4.47
C ARG A 76 22.76 3.85 -5.14
N SER A 77 22.33 4.87 -5.88
CA SER A 77 21.06 4.87 -6.58
C SER A 77 21.20 5.48 -7.97
N LEU A 78 20.65 4.80 -8.96
CA LEU A 78 20.60 5.26 -10.35
C LEU A 78 19.14 5.40 -10.76
N HIS A 79 18.71 6.62 -11.05
CA HIS A 79 17.37 6.95 -11.51
C HIS A 79 17.40 7.21 -13.01
N MET A 80 16.68 6.41 -13.76
CA MET A 80 16.55 6.55 -15.21
C MET A 80 15.16 7.11 -15.49
N ILE A 81 15.05 8.22 -16.21
CA ILE A 81 13.78 8.84 -16.58
C ILE A 81 13.73 8.89 -18.10
N GLU A 82 12.98 7.99 -18.70
CA GLU A 82 12.85 7.89 -20.14
C GLU A 82 11.52 8.48 -20.60
N ASP A 83 11.59 9.60 -21.30
CA ASP A 83 10.44 10.29 -21.84
C ASP A 83 10.21 9.89 -23.31
N SER A 84 9.08 9.23 -23.57
CA SER A 84 8.67 8.81 -24.91
C SER A 84 8.13 9.96 -25.77
N ALA A 85 7.85 11.13 -25.19
CA ALA A 85 7.44 12.33 -25.92
C ALA A 85 8.52 12.85 -26.87
N SER A 86 9.78 12.54 -26.58
CA SER A 86 10.92 12.81 -27.45
C SER A 86 10.92 11.85 -28.65
N GLN A 87 9.97 12.03 -29.58
CA GLN A 87 9.62 11.16 -30.71
C GLN A 87 10.81 10.70 -31.58
N ALA A 88 11.94 11.41 -31.53
CA ALA A 88 13.13 11.12 -32.32
C ALA A 88 14.13 10.15 -31.66
N CYS A 89 14.03 9.86 -30.36
CA CYS A 89 15.08 9.13 -29.67
C CYS A 89 14.83 7.62 -29.60
N ILE A 90 15.86 6.85 -29.95
CA ILE A 90 15.96 5.43 -29.62
C ILE A 90 15.98 5.33 -28.09
N PRO A 91 15.22 4.42 -27.45
CA PRO A 91 15.26 4.19 -26.01
C PRO A 91 16.70 4.13 -25.54
N TRP A 92 17.21 5.05 -24.73
CA TRP A 92 18.64 5.04 -24.36
C TRP A 92 18.93 4.13 -23.17
N SER A 93 17.90 3.73 -22.43
CA SER A 93 17.99 2.86 -21.24
C SER A 93 18.66 1.52 -21.53
N HIS A 94 18.52 0.98 -22.74
CA HIS A 94 19.20 -0.25 -23.13
C HIS A 94 20.74 -0.11 -23.11
N GLN A 95 21.28 1.09 -23.33
CA GLN A 95 22.73 1.30 -23.28
C GLN A 95 23.25 1.08 -21.86
N ILE A 96 22.55 1.63 -20.86
CA ILE A 96 22.90 1.44 -19.44
C ILE A 96 22.89 -0.04 -19.05
N SER A 97 21.97 -0.84 -19.59
CA SER A 97 21.90 -2.28 -19.30
C SER A 97 23.22 -3.01 -19.56
N LEU A 98 23.96 -2.58 -20.59
CA LEU A 98 25.27 -3.15 -20.95
C LEU A 98 26.36 -2.80 -19.93
N TYR A 99 26.17 -1.72 -19.18
CA TYR A 99 27.15 -1.20 -18.23
C TYR A 99 26.73 -1.42 -16.76
N LEU A 100 25.51 -1.84 -16.48
CA LEU A 100 25.04 -2.17 -15.12
C LEU A 100 25.94 -3.18 -14.39
N PRO A 101 26.49 -4.23 -15.04
CA PRO A 101 27.49 -5.10 -14.41
C PRO A 101 28.77 -4.38 -13.96
N ARG A 102 29.03 -3.18 -14.49
CA ARG A 102 30.12 -2.29 -14.08
C ARG A 102 29.73 -1.36 -12.93
N PHE A 103 28.60 -1.55 -12.27
CA PHE A 103 28.30 -0.89 -11.00
C PHE A 103 28.54 -1.84 -9.83
N SER A 104 28.42 -1.34 -8.60
CA SER A 104 28.34 -2.23 -7.43
C SER A 104 27.05 -3.05 -7.51
N PRO A 105 27.04 -4.34 -7.12
CA PRO A 105 25.79 -5.11 -7.02
C PRO A 105 24.76 -4.46 -6.07
N GLU A 106 25.20 -3.55 -5.20
CA GLU A 106 24.35 -2.82 -4.25
C GLU A 106 23.63 -1.60 -4.87
N VAL A 107 23.89 -1.25 -6.13
CA VAL A 107 23.24 -0.08 -6.75
C VAL A 107 21.77 -0.35 -6.96
N SER A 108 20.93 0.44 -6.29
CA SER A 108 19.48 0.41 -6.51
C SER A 108 19.13 1.16 -7.79
N VAL A 109 18.61 0.45 -8.79
CA VAL A 109 18.18 1.05 -10.06
C VAL A 109 16.68 1.33 -10.01
N TYR A 110 16.33 2.58 -10.30
CA TYR A 110 14.97 3.09 -10.43
C TYR A 110 14.76 3.48 -11.88
N TRP A 111 13.69 3.02 -12.51
CA TRP A 111 13.39 3.41 -13.89
C TRP A 111 11.97 3.94 -14.00
N THR A 112 11.85 5.16 -14.48
CA THR A 112 10.58 5.81 -14.80
C THR A 112 10.49 5.90 -16.31
N PHE A 113 9.42 5.35 -16.86
CA PHE A 113 9.08 5.45 -18.27
C PHE A 113 7.84 6.33 -18.39
N GLU A 114 7.99 7.49 -19.02
CA GLU A 114 6.96 8.52 -19.16
C GLU A 114 6.40 8.52 -20.57
N GLY A 115 5.07 8.38 -20.65
CA GLY A 115 4.27 8.45 -21.86
C GLY A 115 3.90 9.87 -22.24
N LEU A 116 3.46 10.05 -23.49
CA LEU A 116 2.79 11.28 -23.91
C LEU A 116 1.41 11.39 -23.25
N VAL A 117 1.21 12.46 -22.49
CA VAL A 117 -0.14 12.84 -22.02
C VAL A 117 -0.93 13.27 -23.25
N ALA A 118 -1.87 12.44 -23.67
CA ALA A 118 -2.76 12.78 -24.78
C ALA A 118 -3.80 13.81 -24.34
N GLU A 119 -3.49 15.08 -24.53
CA GLU A 119 -4.49 16.14 -24.39
C GLU A 119 -5.42 16.15 -25.62
N GLY A 120 -6.56 15.46 -25.51
CA GLY A 120 -7.77 15.82 -26.25
C GLY A 120 -7.95 15.31 -27.68
N THR A 121 -7.14 14.37 -28.18
CA THR A 121 -7.37 13.77 -29.51
C THR A 121 -7.51 12.25 -29.43
N ASP A 122 -8.63 11.71 -29.89
CA ASP A 122 -8.95 10.25 -29.92
C ASP A 122 -7.90 9.39 -30.66
N SER A 123 -7.05 10.03 -31.47
CA SER A 123 -5.93 9.40 -32.15
C SER A 123 -4.64 9.40 -31.30
N VAL A 124 -4.69 8.89 -30.07
CA VAL A 124 -3.45 8.63 -29.33
C VAL A 124 -2.76 7.45 -30.02
N PRO A 125 -1.53 7.62 -30.56
CA PRO A 125 -0.79 6.50 -31.13
C PRO A 125 -0.66 5.42 -30.06
N SER A 126 -1.20 4.24 -30.36
CA SER A 126 -1.01 3.05 -29.52
C SER A 126 0.48 2.91 -29.24
N PHE A 127 0.85 2.69 -27.97
CA PHE A 127 2.24 2.43 -27.58
C PHE A 127 2.66 1.08 -28.18
N GLN A 128 2.92 1.09 -29.48
CA GLN A 128 3.77 0.10 -30.09
C GLN A 128 5.13 0.44 -29.52
N CYS A 129 5.66 -0.44 -28.68
CA CYS A 129 7.05 -0.39 -28.28
C CYS A 129 7.88 -1.34 -29.17
N PRO A 130 7.92 -1.18 -30.52
CA PRO A 130 8.81 -2.01 -31.34
C PRO A 130 10.28 -1.65 -31.08
N ARG A 131 10.54 -0.62 -30.24
CA ARG A 131 11.85 -0.05 -29.97
C ARG A 131 12.50 -0.52 -28.68
N LEU A 132 11.78 -1.13 -27.73
CA LEU A 132 12.46 -1.87 -26.68
C LEU A 132 13.05 -3.13 -27.33
N PRO A 133 14.36 -3.41 -27.12
CA PRO A 133 14.94 -4.66 -27.57
C PRO A 133 14.04 -5.82 -27.12
N ARG A 134 13.58 -6.66 -28.08
CA ARG A 134 12.73 -7.84 -27.80
C ARG A 134 13.33 -8.79 -26.75
N ARG A 135 14.62 -8.65 -26.48
CA ARG A 135 15.33 -9.24 -25.37
C ARG A 135 16.20 -8.14 -24.79
N LEU A 136 15.77 -7.55 -23.70
CA LEU A 136 16.63 -6.64 -22.97
C LEU A 136 17.80 -7.45 -22.38
N PRO A 137 19.05 -6.96 -22.43
CA PRO A 137 20.20 -7.56 -21.72
C PRO A 137 20.06 -7.59 -20.19
N LEU A 138 18.89 -7.21 -19.67
CA LEU A 138 18.59 -6.84 -18.30
C LEU A 138 18.43 -8.01 -17.34
N GLN A 139 18.67 -9.25 -17.78
CA GLN A 139 18.77 -10.39 -16.86
C GLN A 139 19.87 -10.21 -15.81
N THR A 140 20.84 -9.33 -16.06
CA THR A 140 21.93 -9.04 -15.12
C THR A 140 21.60 -7.92 -14.13
N CYS A 141 20.52 -7.16 -14.33
CA CYS A 141 20.20 -6.04 -13.46
C CYS A 141 18.83 -6.19 -12.80
N GLN A 142 18.83 -6.13 -11.47
CA GLN A 142 17.62 -6.09 -10.68
C GLN A 142 17.16 -4.64 -10.54
N PHE A 143 16.07 -4.29 -11.21
CA PHE A 143 15.39 -3.03 -10.93
C PHE A 143 14.75 -3.12 -9.55
N ARG A 144 15.05 -2.13 -8.71
CA ARG A 144 14.39 -2.01 -7.42
C ARG A 144 12.98 -1.47 -7.60
N HIS A 145 12.83 -0.45 -8.44
CA HIS A 145 11.55 0.19 -8.71
C HIS A 145 11.42 0.51 -10.21
N VAL A 146 10.27 0.18 -10.79
CA VAL A 146 9.89 0.62 -12.14
C VAL A 146 8.58 1.40 -12.03
N THR A 147 8.55 2.60 -12.60
CA THR A 147 7.34 3.41 -12.72
C THR A 147 7.01 3.55 -14.20
N LEU A 148 5.82 3.09 -14.59
CA LEU A 148 5.24 3.30 -15.91
C LEU A 148 4.18 4.38 -15.76
N SER A 149 4.34 5.50 -16.45
CA SER A 149 3.44 6.65 -16.27
C SER A 149 2.93 7.19 -17.60
N HIS A 150 1.65 7.59 -17.65
CA HIS A 150 1.01 8.21 -18.80
C HIS A 150 1.07 7.39 -20.10
N LEU A 151 1.07 6.05 -20.00
CA LEU A 151 1.17 5.15 -21.16
C LEU A 151 -0.19 4.68 -21.65
N ARG A 152 -0.33 4.51 -22.96
CA ARG A 152 -1.46 3.82 -23.59
C ARG A 152 -1.01 2.50 -24.18
N LEU A 153 -1.14 1.42 -23.41
CA LEU A 153 -0.72 0.08 -23.83
C LEU A 153 -1.79 -0.56 -24.74
N PRO A 154 -1.39 -1.42 -25.69
CA PRO A 154 -2.35 -2.12 -26.55
C PRO A 154 -3.30 -3.04 -25.75
N SER A 155 -2.76 -3.75 -24.76
CA SER A 155 -3.50 -4.68 -23.91
C SER A 155 -2.78 -4.93 -22.59
N VAL A 156 -3.48 -5.55 -21.63
CA VAL A 156 -2.89 -6.04 -20.37
C VAL A 156 -1.77 -7.06 -20.63
N ARG A 157 -1.87 -7.83 -21.72
CA ARG A 157 -0.82 -8.75 -22.14
C ARG A 157 0.51 -8.04 -22.38
N SER A 158 0.45 -6.90 -23.06
CA SER A 158 1.65 -6.10 -23.36
C SER A 158 2.31 -5.57 -22.09
N LEU A 159 1.53 -5.26 -21.05
CA LEU A 159 2.06 -4.93 -19.73
C LEU A 159 2.76 -6.13 -19.09
N ALA A 160 2.12 -7.30 -19.10
CA ALA A 160 2.69 -8.52 -18.53
C ALA A 160 3.99 -8.92 -19.25
N ASP A 161 4.02 -8.86 -20.58
CA ASP A 161 5.22 -9.10 -21.39
C ASP A 161 6.32 -8.07 -21.08
N LEU A 162 5.97 -6.79 -20.85
CA LEU A 162 6.95 -5.78 -20.44
C LEU A 162 7.56 -6.12 -19.07
N VAL A 163 6.74 -6.46 -18.07
CA VAL A 163 7.16 -6.83 -16.70
C VAL A 163 7.88 -8.19 -16.67
N LYS A 164 7.71 -9.00 -17.72
CA LYS A 164 8.46 -10.23 -17.93
C LYS A 164 9.92 -10.00 -18.22
N ASP A 165 10.15 -9.12 -19.18
CA ASP A 165 11.48 -8.77 -19.65
C ASP A 165 12.20 -7.82 -18.68
N LEU A 166 11.43 -7.20 -17.79
CA LEU A 166 11.87 -6.28 -16.77
C LEU A 166 11.29 -6.71 -15.43
N PRO A 167 12.00 -7.51 -14.63
CA PRO A 167 11.47 -7.98 -13.35
C PRO A 167 11.82 -7.00 -12.20
N PRO A 168 11.01 -5.95 -11.91
CA PRO A 168 11.27 -5.09 -10.77
C PRO A 168 10.90 -5.77 -9.45
N THR A 169 11.49 -5.26 -8.37
CA THR A 169 11.04 -5.57 -7.01
C THR A 169 9.77 -4.80 -6.66
N ALA A 170 9.60 -3.58 -7.18
CA ALA A 170 8.41 -2.77 -7.03
C ALA A 170 7.99 -2.16 -8.38
N LEU A 171 6.72 -2.28 -8.75
CA LEU A 171 6.14 -1.73 -9.98
C LEU A 171 5.09 -0.68 -9.62
N ARG A 172 5.14 0.47 -10.28
CA ARG A 172 4.12 1.51 -10.18
C ARG A 172 3.56 1.82 -11.55
N LEU A 173 2.26 1.78 -11.69
CA LEU A 173 1.49 2.15 -12.88
C LEU A 173 0.76 3.45 -12.53
N LEU A 174 1.01 4.52 -13.29
CA LEU A 174 0.40 5.83 -13.07
C LEU A 174 -0.25 6.29 -14.36
N ASP A 175 -1.58 6.44 -14.39
CA ASP A 175 -2.31 6.85 -15.60
C ASP A 175 -2.01 5.95 -16.82
N VAL A 176 -1.81 4.65 -16.59
CA VAL A 176 -1.60 3.67 -17.65
C VAL A 176 -2.95 3.17 -18.14
N THR A 177 -3.28 3.46 -19.40
CA THR A 177 -4.54 3.07 -20.05
C THR A 177 -4.32 1.94 -21.05
N PHE A 178 -5.39 1.23 -21.40
CA PHE A 178 -5.37 0.12 -22.34
C PHE A 178 -6.28 0.40 -23.52
N ALA A 179 -5.84 0.07 -24.74
CA ALA A 179 -6.65 0.25 -25.95
C ALA A 179 -7.79 -0.78 -26.05
N SER A 180 -7.54 -2.00 -25.58
CA SER A 180 -8.55 -3.05 -25.40
C SER A 180 -8.83 -3.22 -23.90
N GLU A 181 -10.08 -3.04 -23.50
CA GLU A 181 -10.53 -3.28 -22.12
C GLU A 181 -10.85 -4.76 -21.85
N ASP A 182 -10.70 -5.65 -22.84
CA ASP A 182 -11.01 -7.08 -22.70
C ASP A 182 -9.93 -7.81 -21.86
N PRO A 183 -10.23 -8.22 -20.61
CA PRO A 183 -9.31 -9.00 -19.78
C PRO A 183 -9.38 -10.50 -20.07
N ASP A 184 -10.45 -10.97 -20.73
CA ASP A 184 -10.92 -12.35 -20.64
C ASP A 184 -10.12 -13.33 -21.52
N LEU A 185 -9.12 -12.84 -22.24
CA LEU A 185 -8.32 -13.64 -23.19
C LEU A 185 -6.92 -13.99 -22.69
N LEU A 186 -6.63 -13.79 -21.40
CA LEU A 186 -5.33 -14.16 -20.84
C LEU A 186 -5.39 -15.53 -20.17
N PRO A 187 -4.95 -16.61 -20.84
CA PRO A 187 -4.74 -17.87 -20.16
C PRO A 187 -3.70 -17.64 -19.04
N LEU A 188 -4.14 -17.76 -17.79
CA LEU A 188 -3.34 -17.69 -16.55
C LEU A 188 -2.17 -18.71 -16.54
N GLN A 189 -2.17 -19.65 -17.48
CA GLN A 189 -1.31 -20.83 -17.48
C GLN A 189 -0.07 -20.69 -18.38
N GLN A 190 0.65 -19.58 -18.31
CA GLN A 190 2.00 -19.53 -18.89
C GLN A 190 3.01 -19.90 -17.81
N SER A 191 3.75 -21.00 -18.01
CA SER A 191 4.93 -21.33 -17.23
C SER A 191 6.10 -20.47 -17.71
N TRP A 192 6.71 -19.70 -16.81
CA TRP A 192 7.81 -18.80 -17.17
C TRP A 192 9.12 -19.52 -16.88
N PRO A 193 10.07 -19.59 -17.84
CA PRO A 193 11.32 -20.31 -17.63
C PRO A 193 12.11 -19.71 -16.45
N PHE A 194 12.44 -20.59 -15.49
CA PHE A 194 12.62 -20.32 -14.06
C PHE A 194 13.92 -19.64 -13.60
N ARG A 195 14.72 -19.03 -14.47
CA ARG A 195 16.08 -18.61 -14.08
C ARG A 195 16.11 -17.19 -13.50
N PHE A 196 16.26 -17.11 -12.17
CA PHE A 196 16.74 -15.95 -11.40
C PHE A 196 16.00 -14.62 -11.62
N GLN A 197 14.67 -14.59 -11.42
CA GLN A 197 13.94 -13.31 -11.43
C GLN A 197 13.71 -12.79 -10.01
N PRO A 198 13.99 -11.50 -9.75
CA PRO A 198 13.46 -10.79 -8.59
C PRO A 198 11.96 -11.02 -8.45
N LEU A 199 11.52 -11.32 -7.23
CA LEU A 199 10.11 -11.40 -6.90
C LEU A 199 9.56 -9.98 -6.89
N LEU A 200 8.52 -9.73 -7.71
CA LEU A 200 7.72 -8.51 -7.58
C LEU A 200 7.06 -8.54 -6.20
N ARG A 201 7.40 -7.58 -5.35
CA ARG A 201 6.91 -7.48 -3.96
C ARG A 201 5.88 -6.38 -3.78
N GLU A 202 5.90 -5.36 -4.62
CA GLU A 202 5.04 -4.18 -4.46
C GLU A 202 4.52 -3.78 -5.84
N LEU A 203 3.22 -3.60 -5.95
CA LEU A 203 2.52 -3.16 -7.14
C LEU A 203 1.61 -2.00 -6.76
N HIS A 204 1.78 -0.87 -7.42
CA HIS A 204 0.91 0.30 -7.27
C HIS A 204 0.23 0.57 -8.59
N ILE A 205 -1.09 0.71 -8.58
CA ILE A 205 -1.92 1.03 -9.74
C ILE A 205 -2.69 2.29 -9.40
N THR A 206 -2.28 3.40 -9.99
CA THR A 206 -2.84 4.72 -9.72
C THR A 206 -3.48 5.27 -11.00
N ARG A 207 -4.76 5.62 -10.97
CA ARG A 207 -5.52 6.29 -12.04
C ARG A 207 -5.47 5.61 -13.42
N CYS A 208 -5.25 4.30 -13.45
CA CYS A 208 -5.12 3.56 -14.71
C CYS A 208 -6.48 3.29 -15.40
N PHE A 209 -7.58 3.34 -14.64
CA PHE A 209 -8.93 3.05 -15.14
C PHE A 209 -9.93 4.04 -14.56
N LYS A 210 -11.05 4.24 -15.28
CA LYS A 210 -12.13 5.12 -14.85
C LYS A 210 -13.34 4.28 -14.40
N GLY A 211 -13.98 4.71 -13.32
CA GLY A 211 -15.22 4.12 -12.81
C GLY A 211 -15.07 2.73 -12.17
N SER A 212 -16.20 2.14 -11.78
CA SER A 212 -16.24 0.87 -11.04
C SER A 212 -15.86 -0.37 -11.86
N ALA A 213 -15.99 -0.33 -13.19
CA ALA A 213 -15.52 -1.42 -14.06
C ALA A 213 -14.00 -1.64 -13.94
N GLY A 214 -13.25 -0.60 -13.55
CA GLY A 214 -11.82 -0.67 -13.31
C GLY A 214 -11.44 -1.63 -12.18
N LEU A 215 -12.29 -1.86 -11.18
CA LEU A 215 -11.96 -2.69 -10.02
C LEU A 215 -11.59 -4.13 -10.39
N VAL A 216 -12.42 -4.76 -11.22
CA VAL A 216 -12.19 -6.13 -11.71
C VAL A 216 -10.86 -6.20 -12.44
N MET A 217 -10.62 -5.22 -13.31
CA MET A 217 -9.40 -5.14 -14.09
C MET A 217 -8.16 -4.90 -13.24
N TRP A 218 -8.24 -4.06 -12.19
CA TRP A 218 -7.12 -3.82 -11.28
C TRP A 218 -6.73 -5.11 -10.56
N LEU A 219 -7.73 -5.85 -10.09
CA LEU A 219 -7.51 -7.13 -9.43
C LEU A 219 -6.89 -8.12 -10.40
N GLN A 220 -7.46 -8.29 -11.60
CA GLN A 220 -6.96 -9.20 -12.62
C GLN A 220 -5.52 -8.88 -13.03
N ILE A 221 -5.19 -7.60 -13.24
CA ILE A 221 -3.81 -7.16 -13.52
C ILE A 221 -2.88 -7.54 -12.38
N SER A 222 -3.29 -7.27 -11.13
CA SER A 222 -2.45 -7.60 -9.99
C SER A 222 -2.22 -9.11 -9.89
N CYS A 223 -3.28 -9.92 -9.97
CA CYS A 223 -3.21 -11.38 -9.98
C CYS A 223 -2.29 -11.89 -11.10
N LEU A 224 -2.44 -11.36 -12.32
CA LEU A 224 -1.63 -11.74 -13.48
C LEU A 224 -0.14 -11.44 -13.27
N LEU A 225 0.19 -10.23 -12.82
CA LEU A 225 1.58 -9.79 -12.65
C LEU A 225 2.31 -10.56 -11.55
N PHE A 226 1.61 -10.93 -10.49
CA PHE A 226 2.17 -11.75 -9.42
C PHE A 226 2.19 -13.25 -9.76
N ALA A 227 1.18 -13.78 -10.47
CA ALA A 227 1.16 -15.18 -10.92
C ALA A 227 2.37 -15.55 -11.78
N GLY A 228 2.82 -14.61 -12.63
CA GLY A 228 4.06 -14.76 -13.41
C GLY A 228 5.34 -14.95 -12.57
N LYS A 229 5.27 -14.77 -11.24
CA LYS A 229 6.42 -14.82 -10.32
C LYS A 229 6.35 -15.98 -9.31
N LYS A 230 5.59 -17.05 -9.61
CA LYS A 230 5.38 -18.26 -8.77
C LYS A 230 4.46 -18.09 -7.58
N TYR A 231 3.79 -16.95 -7.46
CA TYR A 231 2.72 -16.84 -6.48
C TYR A 231 1.51 -17.59 -7.03
N SER A 232 0.98 -18.55 -6.27
CA SER A 232 -0.31 -19.16 -6.59
C SER A 232 -1.34 -18.04 -6.68
N PRO A 233 -1.93 -17.78 -7.86
CA PRO A 233 -2.96 -16.77 -7.94
C PRO A 233 -4.10 -17.17 -7.00
N PRO A 234 -4.81 -16.19 -6.40
CA PRO A 234 -6.06 -16.49 -5.71
C PRO A 234 -6.97 -17.24 -6.69
N ASN A 235 -7.65 -18.29 -6.21
CA ASN A 235 -8.63 -19.00 -7.02
C ASN A 235 -9.87 -18.12 -7.27
N ASP A 236 -10.76 -18.58 -8.14
CA ASP A 236 -11.93 -17.80 -8.55
C ASP A 236 -12.85 -17.43 -7.37
N ASP A 237 -12.96 -18.30 -6.36
CA ASP A 237 -13.74 -18.05 -5.13
C ASP A 237 -13.14 -16.90 -4.31
N VAL A 238 -11.81 -16.91 -4.11
CA VAL A 238 -11.10 -15.83 -3.41
C VAL A 238 -11.19 -14.55 -4.22
N GLN A 239 -10.98 -14.58 -5.52
CA GLN A 239 -11.11 -13.40 -6.38
C GLN A 239 -12.53 -12.82 -6.32
N THR A 240 -13.56 -13.67 -6.35
CA THR A 240 -14.95 -13.25 -6.22
C THR A 240 -15.19 -12.59 -4.86
N SER A 241 -14.68 -13.19 -3.78
CA SER A 241 -14.76 -12.63 -2.42
C SER A 241 -14.04 -11.29 -2.30
N MET A 242 -12.87 -11.16 -2.94
CA MET A 242 -12.14 -9.90 -3.04
C MET A 242 -12.99 -8.85 -3.75
N LEU A 243 -13.52 -9.14 -4.94
CA LEU A 243 -14.34 -8.21 -5.70
C LEU A 243 -15.58 -7.76 -4.93
N SER A 244 -16.29 -8.70 -4.30
CA SER A 244 -17.42 -8.42 -3.44
C SER A 244 -17.04 -7.48 -2.28
N PHE A 245 -15.89 -7.72 -1.63
CA PHE A 245 -15.36 -6.82 -0.61
C PHE A 245 -15.05 -5.41 -1.15
N LEU A 246 -14.49 -5.30 -2.35
CA LEU A 246 -14.19 -4.00 -2.95
C LEU A 246 -15.44 -3.24 -3.36
N HIS A 247 -16.42 -3.93 -3.94
CA HIS A 247 -17.73 -3.35 -4.23
C HIS A 247 -18.41 -2.83 -2.97
N LEU A 248 -18.33 -3.60 -1.87
CA LEU A 248 -18.81 -3.16 -0.58
C LEU A 248 -18.08 -1.90 -0.10
N CYS A 249 -16.75 -1.88 -0.15
CA CYS A 249 -15.96 -0.71 0.25
C CYS A 249 -16.34 0.54 -0.54
N VAL A 250 -16.51 0.42 -1.86
CA VAL A 250 -16.94 1.51 -2.74
C VAL A 250 -18.35 1.98 -2.39
N SER A 251 -19.28 1.04 -2.14
CA SER A 251 -20.65 1.33 -1.74
C SER A 251 -20.70 2.11 -0.41
N LEU A 252 -19.97 1.64 0.61
CA LEU A 252 -19.91 2.28 1.93
C LEU A 252 -19.34 3.71 1.88
N HIS A 253 -18.52 4.03 0.88
CA HIS A 253 -17.94 5.36 0.72
C HIS A 253 -18.79 6.31 -0.13
N GLY A 254 -19.84 5.81 -0.79
CA GLY A 254 -20.69 6.61 -1.68
C GLY A 254 -19.92 7.28 -2.83
N ARG A 255 -18.74 6.76 -3.20
CA ARG A 255 -17.83 7.38 -4.17
C ARG A 255 -17.36 6.38 -5.22
N GLN A 256 -18.30 5.97 -6.08
CA GLN A 256 -18.02 5.04 -7.17
C GLN A 256 -16.92 5.55 -8.14
N ASP A 257 -16.80 6.87 -8.29
CA ASP A 257 -15.84 7.51 -9.20
C ASP A 257 -14.52 7.94 -8.53
N SER A 258 -14.38 7.85 -7.21
CA SER A 258 -13.19 8.37 -6.52
C SER A 258 -12.07 7.35 -6.34
N MET A 259 -12.22 6.13 -6.87
CA MET A 259 -11.17 5.14 -6.72
C MET A 259 -10.04 5.45 -7.70
N SER A 260 -8.94 5.95 -7.17
CA SER A 260 -7.78 6.38 -7.96
C SER A 260 -6.50 5.63 -7.66
N ASP A 261 -6.44 4.80 -6.62
CA ASP A 261 -5.20 4.11 -6.26
C ASP A 261 -5.42 2.74 -5.59
N LEU A 262 -4.63 1.77 -6.03
CA LEU A 262 -4.53 0.42 -5.48
C LEU A 262 -3.07 0.09 -5.27
N LYS A 263 -2.73 -0.30 -4.06
CA LYS A 263 -1.42 -0.83 -3.71
C LYS A 263 -1.57 -2.29 -3.33
N ALA A 264 -0.99 -3.21 -4.09
CA ALA A 264 -0.90 -4.62 -3.76
C ALA A 264 0.54 -4.95 -3.36
N ASN A 265 0.75 -5.50 -2.17
CA ASN A 265 2.07 -5.92 -1.71
C ASN A 265 2.08 -7.40 -1.38
N ILE A 266 3.20 -8.06 -1.67
CA ILE A 266 3.51 -9.38 -1.15
C ILE A 266 4.52 -9.18 -0.03
N LEU A 267 4.06 -9.40 1.20
CA LEU A 267 4.93 -9.44 2.35
C LEU A 267 5.39 -10.88 2.58
N PRO A 268 6.71 -11.17 2.49
CA PRO A 268 7.23 -12.42 2.99
C PRO A 268 7.14 -12.37 4.51
N LEU A 269 6.19 -13.10 5.08
CA LEU A 269 6.14 -13.31 6.53
C LEU A 269 7.09 -14.47 6.85
N LEU A 270 8.21 -14.13 7.49
CA LEU A 270 9.07 -15.12 8.12
C LEU A 270 8.43 -15.47 9.46
N ARG A 271 7.97 -16.71 9.63
CA ARG A 271 7.71 -17.24 10.98
C ARG A 271 9.05 -17.50 11.65
N GLU A 272 9.14 -17.18 12.95
CA GLU A 272 10.38 -17.35 13.72
C GLU A 272 10.85 -18.82 13.78
N ASP A 273 9.92 -19.78 13.64
CA ASP A 273 10.19 -21.20 13.83
C ASP A 273 10.21 -22.04 12.53
N ASP A 274 9.70 -21.52 11.41
CA ASP A 274 9.65 -22.25 10.12
C ASP A 274 9.96 -21.32 8.93
N LEU A 275 10.83 -21.78 8.03
CA LEU A 275 11.17 -21.12 6.75
C LEU A 275 10.00 -21.12 5.74
N GLU A 276 8.77 -21.40 6.18
CA GLU A 276 7.60 -21.33 5.33
C GLU A 276 7.35 -19.88 4.93
N HIS A 277 7.39 -19.64 3.61
CA HIS A 277 7.14 -18.32 3.05
C HIS A 277 5.64 -18.11 3.02
N ILE A 278 5.09 -17.50 4.07
CA ILE A 278 3.71 -17.04 4.03
C ILE A 278 3.70 -15.82 3.11
N ASN A 279 3.11 -15.99 1.94
CA ASN A 279 2.95 -14.92 0.98
C ASN A 279 1.61 -14.24 1.26
N GLY A 280 1.70 -13.05 1.86
CA GLY A 280 0.55 -12.24 2.21
C GLY A 280 0.28 -11.18 1.16
N TRP A 281 -0.88 -11.21 0.51
CA TRP A 281 -1.29 -10.12 -0.39
C TRP A 281 -1.96 -9.03 0.45
N ASN A 282 -1.33 -7.86 0.50
CA ASN A 282 -1.88 -6.68 1.14
C ASN A 282 -2.36 -5.71 0.07
N TYR A 283 -3.66 -5.67 -0.14
CA TYR A 283 -4.28 -4.62 -0.95
C TYR A 283 -4.57 -3.43 -0.06
N HIS A 284 -3.99 -2.28 -0.33
CA HIS A 284 -4.32 -1.00 0.29
C HIS A 284 -4.99 -0.12 -0.75
N TYR A 285 -6.10 0.49 -0.36
CA TYR A 285 -6.87 1.41 -1.20
C TYR A 285 -6.64 2.84 -0.72
N THR A 286 -5.94 3.65 -1.51
CA THR A 286 -5.47 4.97 -1.08
C THR A 286 -6.33 6.12 -1.64
N LEU A 287 -7.20 6.62 -0.76
CA LEU A 287 -7.40 8.05 -0.49
C LEU A 287 -7.67 8.15 1.02
N ASN A 288 -6.61 7.97 1.83
CA ASN A 288 -6.60 7.77 3.30
C ASN A 288 -6.85 6.33 3.82
N ASP A 289 -6.23 5.30 3.22
CA ASP A 289 -6.32 3.89 3.69
C ASP A 289 -7.77 3.41 3.93
N ILE A 290 -8.59 3.54 2.89
CA ILE A 290 -10.03 3.27 2.94
C ILE A 290 -10.33 1.81 3.25
N ALA A 291 -9.56 0.89 2.70
CA ALA A 291 -9.69 -0.52 2.97
C ALA A 291 -8.33 -1.19 2.89
N SER A 292 -8.20 -2.30 3.61
CA SER A 292 -7.12 -3.23 3.40
C SER A 292 -7.62 -4.66 3.33
N LEU A 293 -7.06 -5.47 2.43
CA LEU A 293 -7.32 -6.90 2.39
C LEU A 293 -6.01 -7.65 2.51
N TYR A 294 -5.97 -8.61 3.42
CA TYR A 294 -4.83 -9.47 3.67
C TYR A 294 -5.19 -10.93 3.32
N ILE A 295 -4.53 -11.46 2.29
CA ILE A 295 -4.74 -12.83 1.81
C ILE A 295 -3.52 -13.65 2.11
N ARG A 296 -3.70 -14.71 2.88
CA ARG A 296 -2.66 -15.68 3.18
C ARG A 296 -2.61 -16.70 2.06
N THR A 297 -1.42 -16.92 1.53
CA THR A 297 -1.14 -18.02 0.60
C THR A 297 0.01 -18.84 1.15
N GLU A 298 -0.18 -20.15 1.20
CA GLU A 298 0.82 -21.13 1.64
C GLU A 298 0.93 -22.22 0.60
N ASP A 299 2.13 -22.78 0.43
CA ASP A 299 2.36 -23.81 -0.57
C ASP A 299 1.50 -25.05 -0.27
N GLY A 300 0.68 -25.46 -1.23
CA GLY A 300 -0.23 -26.59 -1.10
C GLY A 300 -1.53 -26.31 -0.33
N ILE A 301 -1.72 -25.09 0.20
CA ILE A 301 -2.96 -24.68 0.86
C ILE A 301 -3.70 -23.68 -0.03
N GLN A 302 -5.02 -23.82 -0.09
CA GLN A 302 -5.87 -22.90 -0.83
C GLN A 302 -5.71 -21.47 -0.26
N PRO A 303 -5.43 -20.45 -1.12
CA PRO A 303 -5.42 -19.05 -0.71
C PRO A 303 -6.65 -18.71 0.13
N CYS A 304 -6.46 -17.99 1.23
CA CYS A 304 -7.55 -17.59 2.10
C CYS A 304 -7.44 -16.13 2.52
N ILE A 305 -8.59 -15.44 2.60
CA ILE A 305 -8.62 -14.10 3.18
C ILE A 305 -8.42 -14.29 4.70
N GLU A 306 -7.37 -13.72 5.27
CA GLU A 306 -7.10 -13.86 6.71
C GLU A 306 -7.61 -12.63 7.48
N SER A 307 -7.45 -11.44 6.91
CA SER A 307 -8.05 -10.24 7.47
C SER A 307 -8.53 -9.28 6.40
N ALA A 308 -9.65 -8.61 6.69
CA ALA A 308 -10.15 -7.50 5.92
C ALA A 308 -10.31 -6.31 6.87
N SER A 309 -9.89 -5.11 6.47
CA SER A 309 -10.18 -3.89 7.22
C SER A 309 -10.82 -2.85 6.33
N ILE A 310 -11.79 -2.11 6.85
CA ILE A 310 -12.47 -1.02 6.15
C ILE A 310 -12.41 0.20 7.07
N THR A 311 -11.76 1.26 6.62
CA THR A 311 -11.86 2.58 7.25
C THR A 311 -13.16 3.22 6.79
N CYS A 312 -14.17 3.19 7.65
CA CYS A 312 -15.46 3.79 7.37
C CYS A 312 -15.41 5.33 7.54
N PRO A 313 -16.07 6.08 6.65
CA PRO A 313 -16.33 7.50 6.86
C PRO A 313 -17.41 7.67 7.94
N HIS A 314 -17.98 8.88 8.07
CA HIS A 314 -19.18 9.06 8.87
C HIS A 314 -20.28 8.12 8.36
N LEU A 315 -20.82 7.28 9.25
CA LEU A 315 -21.95 6.42 8.92
C LEU A 315 -23.24 7.23 8.94
N ASP A 316 -24.04 7.11 7.90
CA ASP A 316 -25.47 7.44 7.90
C ASP A 316 -26.31 6.15 7.87
N ASP A 317 -27.63 6.26 7.94
CA ASP A 317 -28.53 5.11 7.94
C ASP A 317 -28.46 4.27 6.65
N ALA A 318 -28.12 4.88 5.51
CA ALA A 318 -27.96 4.17 4.25
C ALA A 318 -26.71 3.26 4.30
N VAL A 319 -25.61 3.75 4.86
CA VAL A 319 -24.37 2.97 5.05
C VAL A 319 -24.60 1.82 6.04
N LEU A 320 -25.35 2.05 7.13
CA LEU A 320 -25.71 0.99 8.08
C LEU A 320 -26.49 -0.15 7.42
N THR A 321 -27.45 0.17 6.56
CA THR A 321 -28.23 -0.82 5.80
C THR A 321 -27.33 -1.63 4.85
N GLY A 322 -26.27 -1.02 4.33
CA GLY A 322 -25.24 -1.70 3.55
C GLY A 322 -24.40 -2.69 4.38
N LEU A 323 -24.14 -2.37 5.66
CA LEU A 323 -23.39 -3.24 6.57
C LEU A 323 -24.17 -4.49 6.99
N ASP A 324 -25.51 -4.45 7.01
CA ASP A 324 -26.33 -5.66 7.23
C ASP A 324 -26.13 -6.72 6.14
N ARG A 325 -25.73 -6.30 4.95
CA ARG A 325 -25.37 -7.18 3.83
C ARG A 325 -23.95 -7.69 3.92
N LEU A 326 -23.11 -7.18 4.83
CA LEU A 326 -21.70 -7.56 4.92
C LEU A 326 -21.55 -9.06 5.23
N PRO A 327 -22.27 -9.65 6.21
CA PRO A 327 -22.29 -11.09 6.39
C PRO A 327 -22.72 -11.83 5.12
N SER A 328 -23.84 -11.48 4.49
CA SER A 328 -24.32 -12.17 3.28
C SER A 328 -23.34 -12.00 2.11
N THR A 329 -22.65 -10.88 1.99
CA THR A 329 -21.64 -10.65 0.94
C THR A 329 -20.47 -11.64 1.04
N PHE A 330 -20.10 -12.06 2.25
CA PHE A 330 -19.08 -13.10 2.49
C PHE A 330 -19.68 -14.51 2.63
N LEU A 331 -20.97 -14.62 2.96
CA LEU A 331 -21.67 -15.88 3.17
C LEU A 331 -22.39 -16.40 1.91
N ASP A 332 -22.67 -15.58 0.90
CA ASP A 332 -23.29 -16.04 -0.34
C ASP A 332 -22.27 -16.75 -1.24
N THR A 333 -20.97 -16.53 -0.99
CA THR A 333 -19.85 -17.31 -1.55
C THR A 333 -19.54 -18.58 -0.75
N ALA A 334 -20.30 -18.91 0.31
CA ALA A 334 -19.97 -19.85 1.40
C ALA A 334 -20.02 -21.37 1.10
N TYR A 335 -20.04 -21.81 -0.14
CA TYR A 335 -20.00 -23.26 -0.39
C TYR A 335 -18.58 -23.85 -0.34
N SER A 336 -17.54 -23.02 -0.24
CA SER A 336 -16.14 -23.43 -0.07
C SER A 336 -15.45 -22.57 1.00
N GLU A 337 -14.66 -23.17 1.90
CA GLU A 337 -13.63 -22.41 2.64
C GLU A 337 -12.76 -21.69 1.58
N PRO A 338 -12.70 -20.35 1.61
CA PRO A 338 -11.99 -19.64 2.68
C PRO A 338 -12.61 -18.30 3.12
N TYR A 339 -13.09 -18.23 4.37
CA TYR A 339 -13.63 -16.98 4.95
C TYR A 339 -12.54 -16.05 5.50
N PRO A 340 -12.75 -14.71 5.47
CA PRO A 340 -11.95 -13.78 6.29
C PRO A 340 -11.95 -14.24 7.75
N THR A 341 -10.76 -14.59 8.25
CA THR A 341 -10.60 -14.97 9.66
C THR A 341 -10.87 -13.79 10.60
N SER A 342 -10.70 -12.56 10.08
CA SER A 342 -11.02 -11.34 10.80
C SER A 342 -11.53 -10.22 9.88
N ILE A 343 -12.47 -9.41 10.39
CA ILE A 343 -12.94 -8.18 9.76
C ILE A 343 -12.79 -7.04 10.76
N ASP A 344 -12.15 -5.95 10.38
CA ASP A 344 -11.88 -4.77 11.22
C ASP A 344 -12.46 -3.50 10.59
N LEU A 345 -13.53 -2.96 11.18
CA LEU A 345 -14.11 -1.68 10.76
C LEU A 345 -13.45 -0.55 11.56
N ARG A 346 -12.65 0.27 10.89
CA ARG A 346 -11.92 1.40 11.47
C ARG A 346 -12.69 2.70 11.28
N PHE A 347 -12.80 3.50 12.32
CA PHE A 347 -13.52 4.77 12.33
C PHE A 347 -12.58 5.90 12.69
N LYS A 348 -12.72 7.07 12.06
CA LYS A 348 -11.84 8.22 12.34
C LYS A 348 -12.06 8.84 13.72
N SER A 349 -13.21 8.61 14.33
CA SER A 349 -13.56 9.15 15.64
C SER A 349 -14.54 8.23 16.39
N PRO A 350 -14.60 8.32 17.72
CA PRO A 350 -15.63 7.63 18.51
C PRO A 350 -17.05 7.98 18.06
N ALA A 351 -17.32 9.25 17.73
CA ALA A 351 -18.63 9.69 17.30
C ALA A 351 -19.11 8.97 16.03
N SER A 352 -18.19 8.71 15.10
CA SER A 352 -18.49 8.04 13.83
C SER A 352 -18.86 6.56 13.98
N CYS A 353 -18.42 5.89 15.05
CA CYS A 353 -18.72 4.46 15.28
C CYS A 353 -20.00 4.23 16.12
N ARG A 354 -20.51 5.25 16.82
CA ARG A 354 -21.74 5.16 17.64
C ARG A 354 -22.94 4.55 16.90
N PRO A 355 -23.26 4.93 15.64
CA PRO A 355 -24.43 4.38 14.94
C PRO A 355 -24.31 2.87 14.72
N LEU A 356 -23.11 2.38 14.36
CA LEU A 356 -22.85 0.96 14.19
C LEU A 356 -22.94 0.21 15.52
N LEU A 357 -22.32 0.73 16.58
CA LEU A 357 -22.39 0.10 17.90
C LEU A 357 -23.84 0.00 18.39
N ALA A 358 -24.64 1.06 18.20
CA ALA A 358 -26.07 1.03 18.52
C ALA A 358 -26.79 -0.04 17.70
N ALA A 359 -26.54 -0.12 16.40
CA ALA A 359 -27.18 -1.08 15.53
C ALA A 359 -26.81 -2.54 15.87
N ILE A 360 -25.58 -2.80 16.34
CA ILE A 360 -25.17 -4.12 16.87
C ILE A 360 -25.91 -4.43 18.18
N LEU A 361 -25.96 -3.46 19.12
CA LEU A 361 -26.59 -3.63 20.43
C LEU A 361 -28.11 -3.82 20.37
N ASP A 362 -28.75 -3.22 19.36
CA ASP A 362 -30.17 -3.35 19.04
C ASP A 362 -30.48 -4.64 18.27
N ALA A 363 -29.46 -5.44 17.93
CA ALA A 363 -29.60 -6.59 17.04
C ALA A 363 -30.30 -6.17 15.73
N ARG A 364 -29.79 -5.12 15.09
CA ARG A 364 -30.11 -4.75 13.70
C ARG A 364 -29.08 -5.32 12.74
N VAL A 365 -27.81 -5.24 13.13
CA VAL A 365 -26.66 -5.81 12.41
C VAL A 365 -26.19 -7.08 13.13
N PHE A 366 -25.78 -8.10 12.38
CA PHE A 366 -25.25 -9.38 12.90
C PHE A 366 -26.23 -10.19 13.76
N THR A 367 -27.52 -10.11 13.45
CA THR A 367 -28.59 -10.86 14.14
C THR A 367 -28.59 -12.36 13.88
N ALA A 368 -28.07 -12.77 12.73
CA ALA A 368 -28.06 -14.16 12.32
C ALA A 368 -26.94 -14.94 13.04
N PRO A 369 -27.18 -16.21 13.44
CA PRO A 369 -26.14 -17.10 13.97
C PRO A 369 -24.93 -17.29 13.04
N SER A 370 -25.05 -16.93 11.77
CA SER A 370 -23.94 -16.93 10.82
C SER A 370 -22.86 -15.88 11.14
N ALA A 371 -23.14 -14.88 12.00
CA ALA A 371 -22.13 -13.98 12.54
C ALA A 371 -21.08 -14.70 13.40
N PHE A 372 -21.37 -15.91 13.91
CA PHE A 372 -20.39 -16.74 14.65
C PHE A 372 -19.34 -17.41 13.74
N VAL A 373 -19.52 -17.39 12.41
CA VAL A 373 -18.53 -17.92 11.46
C VAL A 373 -17.32 -16.99 11.34
N LEU A 374 -17.53 -15.67 11.47
CA LEU A 374 -16.43 -14.71 11.55
C LEU A 374 -15.73 -14.86 12.89
N ARG A 375 -14.57 -15.53 12.89
CA ARG A 375 -13.79 -15.77 14.12
C ARG A 375 -13.48 -14.47 14.87
N ARG A 376 -13.31 -13.34 14.16
CA ARG A 376 -13.00 -12.03 14.76
C ARG A 376 -13.59 -10.87 13.96
N PHE A 377 -14.76 -10.38 14.33
CA PHE A 377 -15.21 -9.05 13.90
C PHE A 377 -14.82 -7.99 14.94
N ARG A 378 -14.19 -6.89 14.49
CA ARG A 378 -13.70 -5.80 15.31
C ARG A 378 -14.19 -4.44 14.79
N VAL A 379 -14.51 -3.55 15.71
CA VAL A 379 -14.83 -2.13 15.47
C VAL A 379 -13.80 -1.28 16.18
N SER A 380 -13.00 -0.49 15.48
CA SER A 380 -11.91 0.30 16.07
C SER A 380 -11.96 1.78 15.69
N HIS A 381 -11.37 2.62 16.52
CA HIS A 381 -11.07 4.05 16.27
C HIS A 381 -9.71 4.42 16.88
N PRO A 382 -9.08 5.56 16.53
CA PRO A 382 -7.72 5.90 16.93
C PRO A 382 -7.36 5.74 18.42
N ASP A 383 -8.33 5.91 19.31
CA ASP A 383 -8.14 5.83 20.77
C ASP A 383 -8.48 4.45 21.37
N SER A 384 -8.71 3.43 20.52
CA SER A 384 -9.09 2.07 20.92
C SER A 384 -8.26 1.00 20.20
N LEU A 385 -8.05 -0.15 20.82
CA LEU A 385 -7.50 -1.34 20.14
C LEU A 385 -8.56 -2.15 19.36
N GLY A 386 -9.78 -1.61 19.26
CA GLY A 386 -10.93 -2.26 18.67
C GLY A 386 -11.77 -3.07 19.67
N TYR A 387 -13.08 -3.09 19.43
CA TYR A 387 -14.09 -3.80 20.19
C TYR A 387 -14.53 -5.03 19.41
N THR A 388 -14.50 -6.20 20.02
CA THR A 388 -15.09 -7.41 19.44
C THR A 388 -16.60 -7.41 19.59
N VAL A 389 -17.32 -8.17 18.75
CA VAL A 389 -18.79 -8.32 18.88
C VAL A 389 -19.17 -8.83 20.28
N ALA A 390 -18.40 -9.77 20.83
CA ALA A 390 -18.63 -10.27 22.18
C ALA A 390 -18.49 -9.17 23.26
N GLU A 391 -17.49 -8.29 23.14
CA GLU A 391 -17.33 -7.14 24.05
C GLU A 391 -18.41 -6.08 23.86
N ILE A 392 -18.92 -5.88 22.64
CA ILE A 392 -20.03 -4.96 22.39
C ILE A 392 -21.30 -5.53 23.02
N LEU A 393 -21.62 -6.80 22.76
CA LEU A 393 -22.82 -7.45 23.25
C LEU A 393 -22.82 -7.69 24.78
N SER A 394 -21.63 -7.70 25.42
CA SER A 394 -21.53 -7.77 26.88
C SER A 394 -21.92 -6.46 27.60
N ALA A 395 -22.18 -5.37 26.86
CA ALA A 395 -22.63 -4.12 27.44
C ALA A 395 -23.92 -4.33 28.28
N PRO A 396 -23.90 -4.00 29.58
CA PRO A 396 -24.97 -4.35 30.51
C PRO A 396 -26.28 -3.70 30.08
N ARG A 397 -27.39 -4.43 30.20
CA ARG A 397 -28.73 -3.87 29.95
C ARG A 397 -29.30 -3.19 31.19
N ILE A 398 -28.93 -3.68 32.36
CA ILE A 398 -29.36 -3.20 33.67
C ILE A 398 -28.13 -3.18 34.55
N VAL A 399 -28.00 -2.14 35.36
CA VAL A 399 -26.95 -2.04 36.38
C VAL A 399 -27.63 -1.76 37.70
N GLY A 400 -27.26 -2.50 38.74
CA GLY A 400 -27.88 -2.35 40.05
C GLY A 400 -26.89 -2.46 41.20
N GLU A 401 -27.17 -1.71 42.25
CA GLU A 401 -26.47 -1.77 43.53
C GLU A 401 -27.51 -1.70 44.65
N GLY A 402 -27.65 -2.78 45.42
CA GLY A 402 -28.74 -2.92 46.39
C GLY A 402 -30.11 -2.99 45.73
N GLU A 403 -31.03 -2.12 46.14
CA GLU A 403 -32.39 -2.03 45.60
C GLU A 403 -32.50 -1.12 44.35
N LEU A 404 -31.46 -0.33 44.06
CA LEU A 404 -31.45 0.55 42.90
C LEU A 404 -31.10 -0.26 41.65
N CYS A 405 -31.99 -0.26 40.65
CA CYS A 405 -31.72 -0.81 39.32
C CYS A 405 -31.95 0.25 38.25
N VAL A 406 -30.94 0.48 37.41
CA VAL A 406 -30.98 1.42 36.29
C VAL A 406 -30.94 0.62 34.99
N ALA A 407 -32.04 0.69 34.22
CA ALA A 407 -32.05 0.15 32.86
C ALA A 407 -31.29 1.10 31.93
N LEU A 408 -30.33 0.56 31.17
CA LEU A 408 -29.50 1.35 30.27
C LEU A 408 -30.15 1.42 28.88
N THR A 409 -30.30 2.63 28.37
CA THR A 409 -30.66 2.88 26.97
C THR A 409 -29.56 2.40 26.03
N THR A 410 -29.87 2.13 24.76
CA THR A 410 -28.85 1.77 23.75
C THR A 410 -27.75 2.83 23.67
N ALA A 411 -28.09 4.12 23.73
CA ALA A 411 -27.09 5.20 23.73
C ALA A 411 -26.14 5.10 24.94
N GLN A 412 -26.66 4.84 26.15
CA GLN A 412 -25.81 4.64 27.34
C GLN A 412 -24.94 3.39 27.23
N ARG A 413 -25.46 2.30 26.65
CA ARG A 413 -24.69 1.08 26.38
C ARG A 413 -23.57 1.32 25.37
N VAL A 414 -23.82 2.12 24.33
CA VAL A 414 -22.77 2.55 23.38
C VAL A 414 -21.69 3.35 24.10
N GLU A 415 -22.05 4.32 24.94
CA GLU A 415 -21.08 5.09 25.71
C GLU A 415 -20.24 4.19 26.62
N TRP A 416 -20.87 3.20 27.27
CA TRP A 416 -20.15 2.21 28.07
C TRP A 416 -19.13 1.42 27.23
N VAL A 417 -19.47 1.01 26.00
CA VAL A 417 -18.52 0.34 25.11
C VAL A 417 -17.33 1.26 24.80
N LEU A 418 -17.61 2.51 24.44
CA LEU A 418 -16.60 3.51 24.07
C LEU A 418 -15.67 3.93 25.22
N ARG A 419 -16.08 3.76 26.47
CA ARG A 419 -15.27 4.05 27.66
C ARG A 419 -14.15 3.01 27.90
N GLN A 420 -14.07 1.94 27.12
CA GLN A 420 -12.89 1.09 27.03
C GLN A 420 -11.83 1.81 26.19
N GLY A 421 -10.96 2.56 26.88
CA GLY A 421 -9.91 3.37 26.27
C GLY A 421 -8.51 2.82 26.54
N TYR A 422 -7.57 3.26 25.72
CA TYR A 422 -6.14 3.07 25.94
C TYR A 422 -5.50 4.41 26.26
N SER A 423 -4.58 4.42 27.22
CA SER A 423 -3.64 5.53 27.38
C SER A 423 -2.53 5.42 26.32
N ALA A 424 -1.89 6.54 25.99
CA ALA A 424 -0.75 6.61 25.07
C ALA A 424 0.41 5.65 25.40
N ASN A 425 0.45 5.14 26.65
CA ASN A 425 1.43 4.15 27.11
C ASN A 425 0.97 2.68 26.98
N PHE A 426 -0.06 2.39 26.18
CA PHE A 426 -0.62 1.04 25.99
C PHE A 426 -1.18 0.37 27.27
N VAL A 427 -1.32 1.12 28.36
CA VAL A 427 -2.00 0.65 29.58
C VAL A 427 -3.51 0.76 29.35
N ARG A 428 -4.22 -0.38 29.49
CA ARG A 428 -5.68 -0.45 29.38
C ARG A 428 -6.28 0.26 30.60
N PHE A 429 -6.96 1.38 30.37
CA PHE A 429 -7.75 2.05 31.40
C PHE A 429 -9.21 1.73 31.15
N ASP A 430 -9.78 0.88 32.00
CA ASP A 430 -11.19 0.57 31.91
C ASP A 430 -12.00 1.60 32.71
N LYS A 431 -12.60 2.57 32.01
CA LYS A 431 -13.49 3.58 32.62
C LYS A 431 -14.95 3.14 32.65
N ARG A 432 -15.23 1.87 32.32
CA ARG A 432 -16.60 1.33 32.31
C ARG A 432 -17.24 1.38 33.68
N ASP A 433 -16.52 0.92 34.70
CA ASP A 433 -17.05 0.88 36.08
C ASP A 433 -17.21 2.27 36.69
N GLU A 434 -16.38 3.24 36.28
CA GLU A 434 -16.56 4.65 36.63
C GLU A 434 -17.83 5.21 36.01
N TYR A 435 -18.04 4.99 34.71
CA TYR A 435 -19.25 5.43 34.01
C TYR A 435 -20.53 4.78 34.56
N LEU A 436 -20.48 3.51 34.96
CA LEU A 436 -21.63 2.85 35.60
C LEU A 436 -21.98 3.49 36.94
N ARG A 437 -20.98 3.86 37.75
CA ARG A 437 -21.18 4.60 39.01
C ARG A 437 -21.76 5.98 38.76
N GLU A 438 -21.25 6.72 37.77
CA GLU A 438 -21.80 8.02 37.36
C GLU A 438 -23.31 7.93 37.03
N LEU A 439 -23.72 6.89 36.30
CA LEU A 439 -25.13 6.68 35.96
C LEU A 439 -26.00 6.32 37.19
N GLN A 440 -25.45 5.56 38.13
CA GLN A 440 -26.16 5.22 39.38
C GLN A 440 -26.31 6.44 40.28
N ASP A 441 -25.25 7.23 40.44
CA ASP A 441 -25.26 8.47 41.21
C ASP A 441 -26.29 9.45 40.63
N ALA A 442 -26.29 9.64 39.31
CA ALA A 442 -27.28 10.47 38.62
C ALA A 442 -28.73 9.97 38.81
N ALA A 443 -28.95 8.66 38.83
CA ALA A 443 -30.27 8.08 39.08
C ALA A 443 -30.74 8.29 40.53
N ARG A 444 -29.82 8.22 41.51
CA ARG A 444 -30.11 8.52 42.92
C ARG A 444 -30.49 9.99 43.10
N GLU A 445 -29.73 10.90 42.50
CA GLU A 445 -29.99 12.35 42.55
C GLU A 445 -31.34 12.71 41.91
N ALA A 446 -31.73 12.01 40.85
CA ALA A 446 -33.03 12.17 40.20
C ALA A 446 -34.20 11.56 41.01
N GLY A 447 -33.94 10.91 42.15
CA GLY A 447 -34.98 10.26 42.97
C GLY A 447 -35.62 9.05 42.30
N MET A 448 -34.96 8.45 41.30
CA MET A 448 -35.45 7.25 40.61
C MET A 448 -35.21 5.99 41.44
N VAL A 449 -35.88 5.88 42.58
CA VAL A 449 -35.96 4.63 43.36
C VAL A 449 -37.07 3.79 42.75
N GLY A 450 -36.73 3.02 41.70
CA GLY A 450 -37.67 2.11 41.07
C GLY A 450 -38.02 0.96 42.01
N ALA A 451 -39.28 0.87 42.43
CA ALA A 451 -39.83 -0.38 42.97
C ALA A 451 -39.65 -1.46 41.89
N MET A 452 -38.85 -2.50 42.18
CA MET A 452 -38.76 -3.67 41.31
C MET A 452 -40.16 -4.27 41.15
N ASP A 453 -40.78 -4.04 40.01
CA ASP A 453 -41.99 -4.77 39.65
C ASP A 453 -41.57 -6.24 39.46
N ALA A 454 -42.16 -7.14 40.27
CA ALA A 454 -41.66 -8.48 40.57
C ALA A 454 -41.72 -9.50 39.40
N GLY A 455 -41.68 -9.04 38.15
CA GLY A 455 -41.83 -9.85 36.94
C GLY A 455 -40.54 -10.22 36.20
N VAL A 456 -39.36 -9.73 36.61
CA VAL A 456 -38.10 -10.02 35.90
C VAL A 456 -37.49 -11.32 36.40
N VAL A 457 -37.71 -12.39 35.63
CA VAL A 457 -37.09 -13.71 35.81
C VAL A 457 -35.56 -13.57 35.78
N ARG A 458 -34.90 -13.82 36.92
CA ARG A 458 -33.44 -14.00 36.98
C ARG A 458 -33.07 -15.26 36.17
N VAL A 459 -32.49 -15.07 34.99
CA VAL A 459 -31.78 -16.14 34.30
C VAL A 459 -30.41 -16.25 34.97
N GLY A 460 -30.17 -17.35 35.68
CA GLY A 460 -28.87 -17.66 36.25
C GLY A 460 -27.82 -17.80 35.15
N SER A 461 -26.67 -17.17 35.38
CA SER A 461 -25.46 -17.18 34.54
C SER A 461 -24.91 -18.56 34.28
#